data_AF-A0A1L5L120-F1
#
_entry.id   AF-A0A1L5L120-F1
#
_cell.length_a   1.000
_cell.length_b   1.000
_cell.length_c   1.000
_cell.angle_alpha   90.00
_cell.angle_beta   90.00
_cell.angle_gamma   90.00
#
_symmetry.space_group_name_H-M   'P 1'
#
loop_
_entity.id
_entity.type
_entity.pdbx_description
1 polymer ?
#
loop_
_entity_poly.entity_id
_entity_poly.type
_entity_poly.pdbx_seq_one_letter_code
_entity_poly.pdbx_strand_id
1 'polypeptide(L)'
;PSAPPRTSLSLERRRAFCFSELRAPKVARDTRREKDVSMLYRVIDAAELPSLVSAFMETYEVVAPVKRDQGYAFETIESPDDIELAYPTTMASLKKYFLPPEETLMSFDARTNSVTDFAAEITPRVIFGAHACDINAVNRLDLVFKDGRYPDPYYVARRNATLIVGISCMPSETCFCHLWGSDEARFGYDLFLQDIGGKYLVSISSL
;
A
#
# COMPACT_ATOMS: atom_id res chain seq x y z
N PRO A 1 28.85 -54.80 -7.16
CA PRO A 1 28.34 -56.10 -7.66
C PRO A 1 27.33 -56.70 -6.67
N SER A 2 26.04 -56.48 -6.91
CA SER A 2 24.94 -57.25 -6.33
C SER A 2 23.81 -57.30 -7.36
N ALA A 3 23.40 -58.51 -7.70
CA ALA A 3 22.39 -58.83 -8.71
C ALA A 3 21.00 -59.06 -8.03
N PRO A 4 19.93 -59.48 -8.73
CA PRO A 4 18.61 -58.82 -8.82
C PRO A 4 17.50 -59.73 -8.20
N PRO A 5 16.20 -59.83 -8.62
CA PRO A 5 15.33 -59.02 -9.50
C PRO A 5 13.92 -58.74 -8.92
N ARG A 6 13.11 -58.07 -9.77
CA ARG A 6 11.67 -57.83 -9.66
C ARG A 6 10.84 -59.12 -9.68
N THR A 7 9.74 -59.14 -8.94
CA THR A 7 8.58 -60.01 -9.22
C THR A 7 7.29 -59.23 -9.06
N SER A 8 6.51 -59.25 -10.13
CA SER A 8 5.14 -58.77 -10.29
C SER A 8 4.13 -59.65 -9.54
N LEU A 9 3.08 -59.05 -8.98
CA LEU A 9 1.81 -59.74 -8.83
C LEU A 9 0.64 -58.77 -9.00
N SER A 10 -0.35 -59.30 -9.71
CA SER A 10 -1.43 -58.67 -10.44
C SER A 10 -2.69 -58.46 -9.60
N LEU A 11 -3.40 -57.38 -9.93
CA LEU A 11 -4.85 -57.23 -10.14
C LEU A 11 -5.88 -57.83 -9.15
N GLU A 12 -6.87 -56.96 -8.89
CA GLU A 12 -8.29 -57.22 -8.53
C GLU A 12 -8.66 -57.43 -7.06
N ARG A 13 -9.36 -56.43 -6.50
CA ARG A 13 -10.82 -56.53 -6.24
C ARG A 13 -11.45 -55.21 -5.80
N ARG A 14 -12.33 -54.74 -6.68
CA ARG A 14 -13.58 -53.98 -6.46
C ARG A 14 -13.94 -53.62 -5.01
N ARG A 15 -14.17 -52.33 -4.77
CA ARG A 15 -15.41 -51.84 -4.16
C ARG A 15 -15.67 -50.40 -4.61
N ALA A 16 -16.66 -50.26 -5.48
CA ALA A 16 -17.38 -49.01 -5.65
C ALA A 16 -18.02 -48.65 -4.30
N PHE A 17 -17.79 -47.44 -3.82
CA PHE A 17 -18.61 -46.86 -2.77
C PHE A 17 -19.12 -45.50 -3.21
N CYS A 18 -20.44 -45.53 -3.43
CA CYS A 18 -21.42 -44.48 -3.55
C CYS A 18 -20.96 -43.02 -3.37
N PHE A 19 -21.24 -42.26 -4.43
CA PHE A 19 -21.28 -40.81 -4.50
C PHE A 19 -22.63 -40.32 -3.96
N SER A 20 -22.79 -40.25 -2.65
CA SER A 20 -23.89 -39.49 -2.00
C SER A 20 -23.62 -39.40 -0.51
N GLU A 21 -23.67 -38.18 0.03
CA GLU A 21 -23.44 -37.80 1.44
C GLU A 21 -22.03 -37.31 1.81
N LEU A 22 -21.58 -36.23 1.17
CA LEU A 22 -20.66 -35.29 1.81
C LEU A 22 -21.36 -33.94 1.97
N ARG A 23 -21.91 -33.78 3.17
CA ARG A 23 -22.49 -32.57 3.74
C ARG A 23 -21.48 -31.43 3.63
N ALA A 24 -21.88 -30.32 3.03
CA ALA A 24 -21.06 -29.12 2.95
C ALA A 24 -20.58 -28.70 4.35
N PRO A 25 -19.28 -28.39 4.56
CA PRO A 25 -18.85 -27.81 5.81
C PRO A 25 -19.44 -26.40 5.92
N LYS A 26 -20.25 -26.17 6.95
CA LYS A 26 -20.58 -24.82 7.43
C LYS A 26 -19.28 -24.21 7.93
N VAL A 27 -18.58 -23.47 7.07
CA VAL A 27 -17.40 -22.70 7.47
C VAL A 27 -17.89 -21.51 8.28
N ALA A 28 -17.37 -21.46 9.51
CA ALA A 28 -17.72 -20.53 10.55
C ALA A 28 -17.63 -19.07 10.09
N ARG A 29 -18.52 -18.24 10.62
CA ARG A 29 -18.39 -16.78 10.55
C ARG A 29 -17.06 -16.42 11.20
N ASP A 30 -16.09 -16.05 10.36
CA ASP A 30 -14.84 -15.43 10.78
C ASP A 30 -15.18 -14.08 11.41
N THR A 31 -15.37 -14.07 12.72
CA THR A 31 -15.38 -12.86 13.53
C THR A 31 -13.95 -12.33 13.53
N ARG A 32 -13.59 -11.58 12.48
CA ARG A 32 -12.36 -10.79 12.48
C ARG A 32 -12.38 -9.95 13.75
N ARG A 33 -11.39 -10.20 14.61
CA ARG A 33 -10.99 -9.33 15.71
C ARG A 33 -10.94 -7.90 15.16
N GLU A 34 -11.90 -7.08 15.58
CA GLU A 34 -11.78 -5.64 15.55
C GLU A 34 -10.59 -5.32 16.45
N LYS A 35 -9.41 -5.10 15.85
CA LYS A 35 -8.26 -4.63 16.61
C LYS A 35 -8.69 -3.29 17.18
N ASP A 36 -8.65 -3.13 18.50
CA ASP A 36 -8.75 -1.84 19.16
C ASP A 36 -7.62 -0.95 18.63
N VAL A 37 -7.92 -0.14 17.61
CA VAL A 37 -6.99 0.87 17.09
C VAL A 37 -7.10 2.04 18.06
N SER A 38 -6.17 2.12 19.01
CA SER A 38 -6.05 3.31 19.85
C SER A 38 -5.59 4.48 18.99
N MET A 39 -6.55 5.27 18.50
CA MET A 39 -6.29 6.51 17.77
C MET A 39 -5.81 7.57 18.75
N LEU A 40 -4.60 8.08 18.53
CA LEU A 40 -4.07 9.20 19.31
C LEU A 40 -4.25 10.49 18.51
N TYR A 41 -4.76 11.53 19.17
CA TYR A 41 -4.98 12.83 18.55
C TYR A 41 -3.98 13.86 19.10
N ARG A 42 -3.47 14.70 18.20
CA ARG A 42 -2.64 15.87 18.53
C ARG A 42 -3.11 17.06 17.72
N VAL A 43 -2.91 18.26 18.25
CA VAL A 43 -3.12 19.50 17.49
C VAL A 43 -1.75 20.11 17.26
N ILE A 44 -1.47 20.49 16.02
CA ILE A 44 -0.27 21.23 15.62
C ILE A 44 -0.67 22.54 14.97
N ASP A 45 0.15 23.58 15.15
CA ASP A 45 -0.05 24.85 14.46
C ASP A 45 0.38 24.72 13.00
N ALA A 46 -0.33 25.38 12.07
CA ALA A 46 0.01 25.29 10.64
C ALA A 46 1.44 25.79 10.34
N ALA A 47 1.96 26.69 11.18
CA ALA A 47 3.35 27.17 11.12
C ALA A 47 4.40 26.10 11.45
N GLU A 48 4.03 25.01 12.11
CA GLU A 48 4.93 23.90 12.47
C GLU A 48 5.03 22.85 11.35
N LEU A 49 4.15 22.92 10.35
CA LEU A 49 4.08 21.94 9.27
C LEU A 49 5.37 21.87 8.42
N PRO A 50 6.02 22.99 8.05
CA PRO A 50 7.31 22.93 7.36
C PRO A 50 8.38 22.21 8.19
N SER A 51 8.42 22.43 9.52
CA SER A 51 9.37 21.75 10.40
C SER A 51 9.12 20.25 10.50
N LEU A 52 7.85 19.82 10.53
CA LEU A 52 7.49 18.41 10.47
C LEU A 52 7.96 17.76 9.16
N VAL A 53 7.75 18.44 8.03
CA VAL A 53 8.20 17.97 6.71
C VAL A 53 9.72 17.87 6.67
N SER A 54 10.44 18.89 7.14
CA SER A 54 11.91 18.86 7.21
C SER A 54 12.42 17.68 8.03
N ALA A 55 11.78 17.36 9.15
CA ALA A 55 12.15 16.20 9.97
C ALA A 55 11.98 14.87 9.20
N PHE A 56 10.96 14.74 8.35
CA PHE A 56 10.83 13.56 7.47
C PHE A 56 11.94 13.51 6.43
N MET A 57 12.30 14.65 5.84
CA MET A 57 13.32 14.75 4.79
C MET A 57 14.73 14.36 5.25
N GLU A 58 15.01 14.37 6.56
CA GLU A 58 16.31 13.92 7.10
C GLU A 58 16.55 12.42 6.89
N THR A 59 15.49 11.61 6.83
CA THR A 59 15.59 10.13 6.82
C THR A 59 14.86 9.48 5.64
N TYR A 60 13.84 10.14 5.10
CA TYR A 60 12.96 9.59 4.06
C TYR A 60 12.99 10.47 2.82
N GLU A 61 12.79 9.84 1.66
CA GLU A 61 12.36 10.58 0.48
C GLU A 61 10.94 11.10 0.72
N VAL A 62 10.73 12.41 0.64
CA VAL A 62 9.39 13.00 0.80
C VAL A 62 8.79 13.29 -0.57
N VAL A 63 7.61 12.71 -0.80
CA VAL A 63 6.80 12.92 -1.99
C VAL A 63 5.56 13.69 -1.60
N ALA A 64 5.28 14.79 -2.27
CA ALA A 64 4.16 15.67 -1.97
C ALA A 64 3.48 16.21 -3.23
N PRO A 65 2.25 16.72 -3.12
CA PRO A 65 1.60 17.45 -4.21
C PRO A 65 2.39 18.73 -4.49
N VAL A 66 2.86 18.88 -5.73
CA VAL A 66 3.53 20.08 -6.22
C VAL A 66 2.73 20.69 -7.37
N LYS A 67 2.78 22.02 -7.47
CA LYS A 67 2.16 22.73 -8.60
C LYS A 67 3.04 22.58 -9.86
N ARG A 68 2.38 22.30 -10.99
CA ARG A 68 2.96 22.22 -12.33
C ARG A 68 2.11 23.04 -13.30
N ASP A 69 2.63 23.27 -14.51
CA ASP A 69 1.95 24.11 -15.53
C ASP A 69 0.53 23.63 -15.86
N GLN A 70 0.27 22.32 -15.79
CA GLN A 70 -0.99 21.69 -16.17
C GLN A 70 -1.83 21.17 -14.98
N GLY A 71 -1.47 21.53 -13.74
CA GLY A 71 -2.19 21.11 -12.55
C GLY A 71 -1.26 20.72 -11.40
N TYR A 72 -1.56 19.60 -10.76
CA TYR A 72 -0.81 19.12 -9.59
C TYR A 72 -0.31 17.71 -9.84
N ALA A 73 0.87 17.39 -9.34
CA ALA A 73 1.44 16.06 -9.40
C ALA A 73 2.09 15.71 -8.06
N PHE A 74 2.03 14.44 -7.67
CA PHE A 74 2.90 13.97 -6.61
C PHE A 74 4.31 13.81 -7.16
N GLU A 75 5.27 14.51 -6.56
CA GLU A 75 6.68 14.48 -6.91
C GLU A 75 7.55 14.53 -5.64
N THR A 76 8.81 14.10 -5.77
CA THR A 76 9.79 14.24 -4.69
C THR A 76 10.10 15.73 -4.52
N ILE A 77 10.07 16.21 -3.28
CA ILE A 77 10.33 17.62 -2.95
C ILE A 77 11.77 17.81 -2.46
N GLU A 78 12.32 19.00 -2.70
CA GLU A 78 13.65 19.39 -2.19
C GLU A 78 13.53 20.44 -1.07
N SER A 79 12.40 21.13 -0.98
CA SER A 79 12.05 22.06 0.09
C SER A 79 10.62 21.82 0.58
N PRO A 80 10.32 22.01 1.89
CA PRO A 80 8.94 22.06 2.38
C PRO A 80 8.08 23.12 1.68
N ASP A 81 8.69 24.18 1.15
CA ASP A 81 8.00 25.26 0.43
C ASP A 81 7.47 24.82 -0.94
N ASP A 82 7.91 23.67 -1.46
CA ASP A 82 7.45 23.14 -2.75
C ASP A 82 6.03 22.53 -2.67
N ILE A 83 5.56 22.24 -1.45
CA ILE A 83 4.31 21.52 -1.20
C ILE A 83 3.11 22.45 -1.43
N GLU A 84 2.17 22.01 -2.25
CA GLU A 84 0.84 22.61 -2.35
C GLU A 84 -0.21 21.68 -1.74
N LEU A 85 -0.60 21.95 -0.49
CA LEU A 85 -1.62 21.17 0.23
C LEU A 85 -3.05 21.53 -0.17
N ALA A 86 -3.28 22.74 -0.71
CA ALA A 86 -4.60 23.19 -1.15
C ALA A 86 -4.82 22.86 -2.63
N TYR A 87 -4.79 21.57 -2.98
CA TYR A 87 -5.01 21.09 -4.34
C TYR A 87 -6.33 20.31 -4.46
N PRO A 88 -7.05 20.39 -5.60
CA PRO A 88 -8.30 19.63 -5.78
C PRO A 88 -8.05 18.17 -6.14
N THR A 89 -7.14 17.91 -7.09
CA THR A 89 -6.74 16.58 -7.55
C THR A 89 -5.39 16.65 -8.23
N THR A 90 -4.68 15.52 -8.30
CA THR A 90 -3.47 15.38 -9.09
C THR A 90 -3.75 14.79 -10.48
N MET A 91 -2.84 15.03 -11.42
CA MET A 91 -2.88 14.46 -12.78
C MET A 91 -2.58 12.97 -12.79
N ALA A 92 -1.74 12.51 -11.87
CA ALA A 92 -1.29 11.13 -11.77
C ALA A 92 -1.43 10.63 -10.33
N SER A 93 -1.97 9.42 -10.20
CA SER A 93 -2.18 8.74 -8.93
C SER A 93 -0.85 8.36 -8.25
N LEU A 94 -0.91 8.23 -6.91
CA LEU A 94 0.16 7.68 -6.08
C LEU A 94 0.62 6.27 -6.47
N LYS A 95 -0.19 5.54 -7.26
CA LYS A 95 0.12 4.18 -7.70
C LYS A 95 1.56 4.02 -8.21
N LYS A 96 2.10 5.01 -8.93
CA LYS A 96 3.47 4.93 -9.51
C LYS A 96 4.57 4.70 -8.46
N TYR A 97 4.35 5.08 -7.20
CA TYR A 97 5.31 4.91 -6.11
C TYR A 97 5.30 3.50 -5.52
N PHE A 98 4.22 2.75 -5.73
CA PHE A 98 4.08 1.36 -5.31
C PHE A 98 4.28 0.37 -6.47
N LEU A 99 3.90 0.80 -7.68
CA LEU A 99 3.95 0.05 -8.92
C LEU A 99 4.59 0.94 -10.00
N PRO A 100 5.94 1.02 -10.05
CA PRO A 100 6.64 1.80 -11.05
C PRO A 100 6.38 1.24 -12.46
N PRO A 101 6.46 2.09 -13.50
CA PRO A 101 6.19 1.67 -14.88
C PRO A 101 7.20 0.64 -15.41
N GLU A 102 8.44 0.68 -14.91
CA GLU A 102 9.51 -0.25 -15.26
C GLU A 102 10.15 -0.77 -13.97
N GLU A 103 10.44 -2.07 -13.94
CA GLU A 103 11.06 -2.74 -12.79
C GLU A 103 11.96 -3.89 -13.26
N THR A 104 13.18 -3.94 -12.74
CA THR A 104 14.11 -5.03 -12.99
C THR A 104 13.80 -6.20 -12.07
N LEU A 105 13.38 -7.34 -12.65
CA LEU A 105 13.07 -8.55 -11.89
C LEU A 105 14.31 -9.40 -11.58
N MET A 106 15.25 -9.46 -12.51
CA MET A 106 16.50 -10.21 -12.36
C MET A 106 17.59 -9.64 -13.26
N SER A 107 18.85 -9.85 -12.83
CA SER A 107 20.02 -9.65 -13.68
C SER A 107 20.68 -10.99 -13.95
N PHE A 108 21.14 -11.19 -15.18
CA PHE A 108 21.82 -12.41 -15.61
C PHE A 108 23.19 -12.06 -16.17
N ASP A 109 24.24 -12.63 -15.56
CA ASP A 109 25.59 -12.57 -16.10
C ASP A 109 25.89 -13.87 -16.86
N ALA A 110 25.93 -13.75 -18.18
CA ALA A 110 26.20 -14.86 -19.09
C ALA A 110 27.63 -15.41 -19.00
N ARG A 111 28.60 -14.64 -18.47
CA ARG A 111 30.00 -15.07 -18.35
C ARG A 111 30.22 -15.98 -17.15
N THR A 112 29.55 -15.67 -16.04
CA THR A 112 29.61 -16.44 -14.79
C THR A 112 28.46 -17.45 -14.67
N ASN A 113 27.49 -17.40 -15.60
CA ASN A 113 26.24 -18.15 -15.54
C ASN A 113 25.52 -17.98 -14.19
N SER A 114 25.57 -16.77 -13.64
CA SER A 114 24.95 -16.43 -12.35
C SER A 114 23.71 -15.57 -12.59
N VAL A 115 22.62 -15.97 -11.95
CA VAL A 115 21.42 -15.15 -11.80
C VAL A 115 21.49 -14.49 -10.43
N THR A 116 21.32 -13.18 -10.41
CA THR A 116 21.14 -12.43 -9.16
C THR A 116 19.65 -12.09 -9.07
N ASP A 117 18.95 -12.71 -8.12
CA ASP A 117 17.63 -12.26 -7.73
C ASP A 117 17.78 -10.81 -7.23
N PHE A 118 17.13 -9.86 -7.89
CA PHE A 118 17.28 -8.46 -7.50
C PHE A 118 16.51 -8.22 -6.20
N ALA A 119 17.23 -7.96 -5.12
CA ALA A 119 16.66 -7.30 -3.95
C ALA A 119 16.46 -5.84 -4.35
N ALA A 120 15.21 -5.41 -4.51
CA ALA A 120 14.92 -4.01 -4.81
C ALA A 120 15.64 -3.12 -3.78
N GLU A 121 16.42 -2.14 -4.26
CA GLU A 121 16.81 -1.04 -3.40
C GLU A 121 15.55 -0.22 -3.14
N ILE A 122 14.99 -0.40 -1.94
CA ILE A 122 13.76 0.27 -1.56
C ILE A 122 14.12 1.49 -0.74
N THR A 123 13.98 2.65 -1.37
CA THR A 123 14.09 3.94 -0.69
C THR A 123 12.92 4.10 0.28
N PRO A 124 13.17 4.25 1.59
CA PRO A 124 12.13 4.62 2.54
C PRO A 124 11.51 5.96 2.13
N ARG A 125 10.19 6.04 2.10
CA ARG A 125 9.46 7.19 1.56
C ARG A 125 8.35 7.65 2.50
N VAL A 126 8.08 8.94 2.49
CA VAL A 126 6.86 9.54 3.03
C VAL A 126 6.05 10.11 1.88
N ILE A 127 4.81 9.66 1.70
CA ILE A 127 3.84 10.34 0.86
C ILE A 127 3.10 11.33 1.74
N PHE A 128 3.32 12.62 1.51
CA PHE A 128 2.77 13.71 2.30
C PHE A 128 1.64 14.42 1.55
N GLY A 129 0.51 14.63 2.23
CA GLY A 129 -0.64 15.33 1.65
C GLY A 129 -1.53 14.46 0.78
N ALA A 130 -1.61 13.15 1.03
CA ALA A 130 -2.53 12.25 0.30
C ALA A 130 -3.99 12.52 0.69
N HIS A 131 -4.89 12.64 -0.28
CA HIS A 131 -6.32 12.73 0.04
C HIS A 131 -6.88 11.38 0.52
N ALA A 132 -7.99 11.42 1.25
CA ALA A 132 -8.67 10.20 1.71
C ALA A 132 -9.00 9.22 0.59
N CYS A 133 -9.39 9.72 -0.60
CA CYS A 133 -9.65 8.89 -1.77
C CYS A 133 -8.39 8.20 -2.31
N ASP A 134 -7.23 8.86 -2.27
CA ASP A 134 -5.94 8.27 -2.65
C ASP A 134 -5.52 7.17 -1.68
N ILE A 135 -5.66 7.40 -0.37
CA ILE A 135 -5.38 6.40 0.66
C ILE A 135 -6.27 5.17 0.48
N ASN A 136 -7.57 5.40 0.25
CA ASN A 136 -8.51 4.33 -0.05
C ASN A 136 -8.13 3.58 -1.34
N ALA A 137 -7.63 4.25 -2.36
CA ALA A 137 -7.14 3.61 -3.57
C ALA A 137 -5.93 2.70 -3.29
N VAL A 138 -4.98 3.15 -2.46
CA VAL A 138 -3.85 2.31 -2.00
C VAL A 138 -4.36 1.10 -1.21
N ASN A 139 -5.33 1.28 -0.32
CA ASN A 139 -5.95 0.18 0.41
C ASN A 139 -6.60 -0.85 -0.53
N ARG A 140 -7.13 -0.43 -1.69
CA ARG A 140 -7.64 -1.37 -2.72
C ARG A 140 -6.52 -2.11 -3.43
N LEU A 141 -5.37 -1.48 -3.67
CA LEU A 141 -4.19 -2.15 -4.22
C LEU A 141 -3.67 -3.21 -3.25
N ASP A 142 -3.67 -2.92 -1.94
CA ASP A 142 -3.25 -3.86 -0.89
C ASP A 142 -4.05 -5.17 -0.96
N LEU A 143 -5.35 -5.13 -1.25
CA LEU A 143 -6.18 -6.34 -1.38
C LEU A 143 -5.71 -7.31 -2.48
N VAL A 144 -5.07 -6.78 -3.53
CA VAL A 144 -4.63 -7.58 -4.68
C VAL A 144 -3.16 -7.97 -4.53
N PHE A 145 -2.30 -6.99 -4.25
CA PHE A 145 -0.84 -7.16 -4.29
C PHE A 145 -0.23 -7.55 -2.95
N LYS A 146 -0.91 -7.32 -1.82
CA LYS A 146 -0.41 -7.64 -0.48
C LYS A 146 -1.20 -8.76 0.19
N ASP A 147 -2.52 -8.69 0.18
CA ASP A 147 -3.40 -9.64 0.87
C ASP A 147 -3.90 -10.77 -0.05
N GLY A 148 -3.47 -10.76 -1.32
CA GLY A 148 -3.79 -11.80 -2.29
C GLY A 148 -3.19 -13.16 -1.94
N ARG A 149 -3.62 -14.22 -2.63
CA ARG A 149 -3.12 -15.59 -2.42
C ARG A 149 -1.60 -15.71 -2.62
N TYR A 150 -1.06 -14.90 -3.51
CA TYR A 150 0.37 -14.80 -3.81
C TYR A 150 0.75 -13.32 -3.74
N PRO A 151 1.19 -12.81 -2.57
CA PRO A 151 1.61 -11.43 -2.42
C PRO A 151 2.79 -11.12 -3.35
N ASP A 152 2.76 -9.95 -3.96
CA ASP A 152 3.86 -9.43 -4.77
C ASP A 152 4.96 -8.91 -3.84
N PRO A 153 6.16 -9.53 -3.84
CA PRO A 153 7.22 -9.15 -2.90
C PRO A 153 7.71 -7.71 -3.11
N TYR A 154 7.71 -7.20 -4.35
CA TYR A 154 8.18 -5.86 -4.66
C TYR A 154 7.19 -4.80 -4.20
N TYR A 155 5.91 -5.01 -4.48
CA TYR A 155 4.84 -4.14 -3.98
C TYR A 155 4.83 -4.10 -2.46
N VAL A 156 4.83 -5.27 -1.80
CA VAL A 156 4.77 -5.37 -0.34
C VAL A 156 5.96 -4.66 0.30
N ALA A 157 7.14 -4.84 -0.25
CA ALA A 157 8.34 -4.24 0.31
C ALA A 157 8.33 -2.70 0.15
N ARG A 158 7.89 -2.16 -1.01
CA ARG A 158 7.67 -0.70 -1.17
C ARG A 158 6.60 -0.17 -0.24
N ARG A 159 5.47 -0.88 -0.15
CA ARG A 159 4.33 -0.51 0.69
C ARG A 159 4.70 -0.45 2.18
N ASN A 160 5.54 -1.37 2.64
CA ASN A 160 6.04 -1.42 4.01
C ASN A 160 7.12 -0.36 4.29
N ALA A 161 7.87 0.06 3.28
CA ALA A 161 8.85 1.14 3.38
C ALA A 161 8.26 2.54 3.13
N THR A 162 6.94 2.65 2.96
CA THR A 162 6.25 3.91 2.68
C THR A 162 5.34 4.29 3.84
N LEU A 163 5.60 5.46 4.44
CA LEU A 163 4.69 6.14 5.34
C LEU A 163 3.73 7.01 4.54
N ILE A 164 2.48 7.09 4.98
CA ILE A 164 1.43 7.89 4.33
C ILE A 164 0.88 8.90 5.33
N VAL A 165 1.06 10.18 5.01
CA VAL A 165 0.48 11.32 5.71
C VAL A 165 -0.66 11.87 4.87
N GLY A 166 -1.88 11.65 5.35
CA GLY A 166 -3.09 12.13 4.71
C GLY A 166 -3.42 13.58 5.06
N ILE A 167 -4.19 14.23 4.20
CA ILE A 167 -4.78 15.54 4.46
C ILE A 167 -6.26 15.58 4.09
N SER A 168 -7.04 16.31 4.89
CA SER A 168 -8.43 16.63 4.58
C SER A 168 -8.53 17.49 3.33
N CYS A 169 -9.45 17.16 2.43
CA CYS A 169 -9.69 17.93 1.22
C CYS A 169 -11.10 18.53 1.18
N MET A 170 -11.23 19.63 0.44
CA MET A 170 -12.53 20.19 0.05
C MET A 170 -12.84 19.74 -1.38
N PRO A 171 -13.82 18.84 -1.59
CA PRO A 171 -14.11 18.31 -2.91
C PRO A 171 -14.66 19.39 -3.86
N SER A 172 -14.25 19.33 -5.13
CA SER A 172 -14.80 20.16 -6.20
C SER A 172 -16.09 19.56 -6.77
N GLU A 173 -16.77 20.28 -7.66
CA GLU A 173 -18.01 19.82 -8.31
C GLU A 173 -17.85 18.51 -9.11
N THR A 174 -16.64 18.19 -9.56
CA THR A 174 -16.35 16.97 -10.34
C THR A 174 -15.89 15.80 -9.46
N CYS A 175 -15.70 16.02 -8.16
CA CYS A 175 -15.31 14.96 -7.23
C CYS A 175 -16.51 14.06 -6.88
N PHE A 176 -16.31 12.75 -6.96
CA PHE A 176 -17.35 11.76 -6.65
C PHE A 176 -17.02 10.88 -5.44
N CYS A 177 -15.99 11.22 -4.65
CA CYS A 177 -15.51 10.41 -3.52
C CYS A 177 -16.63 10.03 -2.52
N HIS A 178 -17.52 10.98 -2.23
CA HIS A 178 -18.65 10.76 -1.34
C HIS A 178 -19.63 9.69 -1.86
N LEU A 179 -19.90 9.66 -3.18
CA LEU A 179 -20.79 8.66 -3.79
C LEU A 179 -20.24 7.23 -3.69
N TRP A 180 -18.93 7.08 -3.52
CA TRP A 180 -18.24 5.80 -3.39
C TRP A 180 -17.86 5.48 -1.93
N GLY A 181 -18.22 6.34 -0.98
CA GLY A 181 -17.83 6.20 0.43
C GLY A 181 -16.32 6.21 0.64
N SER A 182 -15.59 6.99 -0.18
CA SER A 182 -14.13 7.13 -0.14
C SER A 182 -13.68 8.54 0.23
N ASP A 183 -14.59 9.35 0.76
CA ASP A 183 -14.38 10.69 1.31
C ASP A 183 -13.74 10.66 2.71
N GLU A 184 -13.75 9.51 3.38
CA GLU A 184 -13.05 9.28 4.65
C GLU A 184 -11.98 8.18 4.51
N ALA A 185 -10.81 8.39 5.11
CA ALA A 185 -9.82 7.33 5.30
C ALA A 185 -9.94 6.81 6.73
N ARG A 186 -10.34 5.54 6.89
CA ARG A 186 -10.46 4.90 8.22
C ARG A 186 -9.17 4.20 8.67
N PHE A 187 -8.35 3.80 7.71
CA PHE A 187 -7.08 3.12 7.90
C PHE A 187 -6.20 3.30 6.66
N GLY A 188 -4.96 2.82 6.73
CA GLY A 188 -4.03 2.84 5.60
C GLY A 188 -3.12 4.08 5.53
N TYR A 189 -3.19 4.94 6.54
CA TYR A 189 -2.30 6.06 6.77
C TYR A 189 -1.61 5.91 8.13
N ASP A 190 -0.51 6.63 8.32
CA ASP A 190 0.22 6.71 9.58
C ASP A 190 -0.18 7.98 10.35
N LEU A 191 -0.33 9.09 9.62
CA LEU A 191 -0.86 10.35 10.12
C LEU A 191 -1.97 10.86 9.20
N PHE A 192 -2.99 11.50 9.76
CA PHE A 192 -4.02 12.20 8.99
C PHE A 192 -4.24 13.60 9.53
N LEU A 193 -4.01 14.60 8.69
CA LEU A 193 -4.09 16.02 9.01
C LEU A 193 -5.47 16.56 8.63
N GLN A 194 -6.29 16.90 9.62
CA GLN A 194 -7.55 17.58 9.42
C GLN A 194 -7.35 19.07 9.64
N ASP A 195 -7.55 19.90 8.61
CA ASP A 195 -7.52 21.35 8.76
C ASP A 195 -8.71 21.81 9.61
N ILE A 196 -8.42 22.56 10.68
CA ILE A 196 -9.40 23.15 11.60
C ILE A 196 -9.28 24.68 11.67
N GLY A 197 -8.61 25.30 10.70
CA GLY A 197 -8.46 26.75 10.59
C GLY A 197 -7.23 27.27 11.32
N GLY A 198 -6.09 27.33 10.62
CA GLY A 198 -4.81 27.80 11.16
C GLY A 198 -4.08 26.78 12.03
N LYS A 199 -4.69 25.62 12.27
CA LYS A 199 -4.13 24.46 12.97
C LYS A 199 -4.59 23.19 12.27
N TYR A 200 -3.88 22.08 12.53
CA TYR A 200 -4.28 20.75 12.10
C TYR A 200 -4.57 19.86 13.29
N LEU A 201 -5.73 19.19 13.27
CA LEU A 201 -6.00 18.03 14.11
C LEU A 201 -5.35 16.80 13.44
N VAL A 202 -4.31 16.27 14.06
CA VAL A 202 -3.55 15.12 13.61
C VAL A 202 -4.10 13.86 14.26
N SER A 203 -4.58 12.94 13.43
CA SER A 203 -4.93 11.57 13.85
C SER A 203 -3.72 10.68 13.61
N ILE A 204 -3.25 10.01 14.66
CA ILE A 204 -2.11 9.09 14.60
C ILE A 204 -2.66 7.67 14.65
N SER A 205 -2.52 6.96 13.54
CA SER A 205 -2.85 5.55 13.47
C SER A 205 -1.64 4.75 13.94
N SER A 206 -1.62 4.35 15.21
CA SER A 206 -0.64 3.34 15.65
C SER A 206 -0.97 2.00 14.99
N LEU A 207 -0.01 1.47 14.23
CA LEU A 207 -0.04 0.12 13.64
C LEU A 207 0.03 -0.99 14.71
#